data_AF-A0A834YWF1-F1
#
_entry.id   AF-A0A834YWF1-F1
#
_cell.length_a   1.000
_cell.length_b   1.000
_cell.length_c   1.000
_cell.angle_alpha   90.00
_cell.angle_beta   90.00
_cell.angle_gamma   90.00
#
_symmetry.space_group_name_H-M   'P 1'
#
loop_
_entity.id
_entity.type
_entity.pdbx_description
1 polymer ?
#
loop_
_entity_poly.entity_id
_entity_poly.type
_entity_poly.pdbx_seq_one_letter_code
_entity_poly.pdbx_strand_id
1 'polypeptide(L)'
;MYMISLSTLEIGTILFTAVRELESLTLDRETMQVKDSLALKYAELVYAGRWFDPLRQSMDAFMEKITDSTTGSVTLKLYKGSVTVTGRKSTYSLYRQDILGV
;
A
#
# COMPACT_ATOMS: atom_id res chain seq x y z
N MET A 1 -27.20 17.70 10.69
CA MET A 1 -27.00 16.24 10.53
C MET A 1 -26.71 15.92 9.06
N TYR A 2 -25.55 16.34 8.52
CA TYR A 2 -25.03 15.97 7.18
C TYR A 2 -23.49 16.17 7.09
N MET A 3 -22.77 16.20 8.22
CA MET A 3 -21.32 16.48 8.26
C MET A 3 -20.51 15.38 8.97
N ILE A 4 -20.84 14.10 8.74
CA ILE A 4 -20.04 12.97 9.26
C ILE A 4 -19.74 11.91 8.17
N SER A 5 -20.30 12.01 6.96
CA SER A 5 -20.08 10.99 5.91
C SER A 5 -18.85 11.20 5.01
N LEU A 6 -18.15 12.35 5.09
CA LEU A 6 -17.01 12.65 4.21
C LEU A 6 -15.63 12.39 4.83
N SER A 7 -15.51 12.32 6.16
CA SER A 7 -14.20 12.19 6.83
C SER A 7 -13.62 10.76 6.84
N THR A 8 -14.44 9.72 6.71
CA THR A 8 -13.95 8.32 6.68
C THR A 8 -13.30 7.94 5.34
N LEU A 9 -13.75 8.53 4.24
CA LEU A 9 -13.13 8.35 2.91
C LEU A 9 -11.75 9.02 2.85
N GLU A 10 -11.61 10.19 3.47
CA GLU A 10 -10.36 10.94 3.50
C GLU A 10 -9.26 10.16 4.23
N ILE A 11 -9.58 9.50 5.36
CA ILE A 11 -8.61 8.66 6.09
C ILE A 11 -8.18 7.46 5.22
N GLY A 12 -9.13 6.82 4.53
CA GLY A 12 -8.83 5.71 3.63
C GLY A 12 -7.92 6.12 2.47
N THR A 13 -8.18 7.26 1.84
CA THR A 13 -7.36 7.78 0.74
C THR A 13 -5.97 8.20 1.21
N ILE A 14 -5.86 8.82 2.39
CA ILE A 14 -4.57 9.21 3.00
C ILE A 14 -3.74 7.96 3.31
N LEU A 15 -4.34 6.96 3.95
CA LEU A 15 -3.65 5.72 4.31
C LEU A 15 -3.23 4.95 3.06
N PHE A 16 -4.13 4.82 2.08
CA PHE A 16 -3.84 4.15 0.82
C PHE A 16 -2.69 4.82 0.07
N THR A 17 -2.68 6.15 0.02
CA THR A 17 -1.60 6.92 -0.61
C THR A 17 -0.28 6.74 0.14
N ALA A 18 -0.28 6.81 1.48
CA ALA A 18 0.92 6.58 2.27
C ALA A 18 1.50 5.17 2.05
N VAL A 19 0.65 4.15 2.11
CA VAL A 19 1.06 2.74 1.94
C VAL A 19 1.59 2.50 0.54
N ARG A 20 0.88 2.96 -0.49
CA ARG A 20 1.32 2.81 -1.89
C ARG A 20 2.67 3.48 -2.14
N GLU A 21 2.92 4.62 -1.50
CA GLU A 21 4.18 5.34 -1.67
C GLU A 21 5.32 4.68 -0.88
N LEU A 22 5.02 4.04 0.25
CA LEU A 22 5.99 3.23 0.97
C LEU A 22 6.34 1.95 0.19
N GLU A 23 5.33 1.27 -0.36
CA GLU A 23 5.48 0.11 -1.23
C GLU A 23 6.30 0.42 -2.47
N SER A 24 6.11 1.59 -3.08
CA SER A 24 6.92 2.02 -4.23
C SER A 24 8.42 2.15 -3.93
N LEU A 25 8.80 2.27 -2.65
CA LEU A 25 10.20 2.36 -2.21
C LEU A 25 10.79 1.01 -1.78
N THR A 26 9.96 0.09 -1.31
CA THR A 26 10.40 -1.17 -0.70
C THR A 26 10.15 -2.39 -1.57
N LEU A 27 9.20 -2.30 -2.51
CA LEU A 27 8.85 -3.38 -3.44
C LEU A 27 9.40 -3.08 -4.84
N ASP A 28 9.88 -4.13 -5.49
CA ASP A 28 10.20 -4.08 -6.91
C ASP A 28 8.93 -4.05 -7.77
N ARG A 29 9.12 -3.72 -9.05
CA ARG A 29 8.02 -3.57 -10.01
C ARG A 29 7.26 -4.87 -10.25
N GLU A 30 7.94 -6.01 -10.31
CA GLU A 30 7.28 -7.30 -10.59
C GLU A 30 6.42 -7.71 -9.40
N THR A 31 6.94 -7.56 -8.18
CA THR A 31 6.19 -7.82 -6.95
C THR A 31 4.94 -6.95 -6.85
N MET A 32 5.02 -5.66 -7.21
CA MET A 32 3.83 -4.79 -7.27
C MET A 32 2.79 -5.27 -8.30
N GLN A 33 3.21 -5.68 -9.50
CA GLN A 33 2.27 -6.18 -10.53
C GLN A 33 1.56 -7.46 -10.10
N VAL A 34 2.30 -8.38 -9.46
CA VAL A 34 1.72 -9.62 -8.92
C VAL A 34 0.76 -9.30 -7.78
N LYS A 35 1.13 -8.39 -6.88
CA LYS A 35 0.26 -7.94 -5.79
C LYS A 35 -1.06 -7.37 -6.32
N ASP A 36 -1.02 -6.48 -7.32
CA ASP A 36 -2.24 -5.88 -7.89
C ASP A 36 -3.16 -6.94 -8.52
N SER A 37 -2.57 -7.92 -9.21
CA SER A 37 -3.32 -9.04 -9.80
C SER A 37 -3.96 -9.93 -8.73
N LEU A 38 -3.22 -10.21 -7.65
CA LEU A 38 -3.73 -10.97 -6.51
C LEU A 38 -4.81 -10.18 -5.76
N ALA A 39 -4.67 -8.87 -5.58
CA ALA A 39 -5.66 -8.04 -4.92
C ALA A 39 -7.03 -8.11 -5.63
N LEU A 40 -7.04 -8.11 -6.97
CA LEU A 40 -8.28 -8.28 -7.74
C LEU A 40 -8.91 -9.67 -7.49
N LYS A 41 -8.11 -10.74 -7.54
CA LYS A 41 -8.59 -12.10 -7.27
C LYS A 41 -9.08 -12.26 -5.83
N TYR A 42 -8.45 -11.56 -4.89
CA TYR A 42 -8.82 -11.57 -3.49
C TYR A 42 -10.20 -10.94 -3.31
N ALA A 43 -10.45 -9.80 -3.97
CA ALA A 43 -11.75 -9.15 -3.97
C ALA A 43 -12.85 -10.07 -4.56
N GLU A 44 -12.56 -10.80 -5.64
CA GLU A 44 -13.50 -11.79 -6.19
C GLU A 44 -13.83 -12.90 -5.19
N LEU A 45 -12.84 -13.47 -4.50
CA LEU A 45 -13.03 -14.52 -3.50
C LEU A 45 -13.86 -14.03 -2.30
N VAL A 46 -13.56 -12.83 -1.81
CA VAL A 46 -14.31 -12.20 -0.72
C VAL A 46 -15.75 -11.91 -1.15
N TYR A 47 -15.95 -11.37 -2.35
CA TYR A 47 -17.27 -11.09 -2.89
C TYR A 47 -18.11 -12.37 -3.09
N ALA A 48 -17.46 -13.47 -3.49
CA ALA A 48 -18.08 -14.78 -3.59
C ALA A 48 -18.34 -15.46 -2.23
N GLY A 49 -17.98 -14.83 -1.11
CA GLY A 49 -18.16 -15.37 0.25
C GLY A 49 -17.20 -16.53 0.59
N ARG A 50 -16.15 -16.75 -0.21
CA ARG A 50 -15.20 -17.86 -0.05
C ARG A 50 -14.06 -17.51 0.90
N TRP A 51 -14.42 -17.16 2.13
CA TRP A 51 -13.45 -16.72 3.13
C TRP A 51 -12.47 -17.83 3.57
N PHE A 52 -12.93 -19.08 3.57
CA PHE A 52 -12.15 -20.23 4.06
C PHE A 52 -11.39 -20.98 2.96
N ASP A 53 -11.39 -20.47 1.73
CA ASP A 53 -10.67 -21.13 0.64
C ASP A 53 -9.15 -21.13 0.93
N PRO A 54 -8.46 -22.26 0.69
CA PRO A 54 -7.00 -22.34 0.86
C PRO A 54 -6.28 -21.36 -0.08
N LEU A 55 -6.90 -21.00 -1.20
CA LEU A 55 -6.40 -19.96 -2.10
C LEU A 55 -6.29 -18.62 -1.39
N ARG A 56 -7.29 -18.20 -0.61
CA ARG A 56 -7.25 -16.94 0.16
C ARG A 56 -6.11 -16.95 1.17
N GLN A 57 -5.91 -18.08 1.87
CA GLN A 57 -4.82 -18.22 2.84
C GLN A 57 -3.43 -18.11 2.21
N SER A 58 -3.23 -18.71 1.03
CA SER A 58 -1.99 -18.57 0.27
C SER A 58 -1.74 -17.12 -0.15
N MET A 59 -2.81 -16.39 -0.51
CA MET A 59 -2.72 -14.97 -0.87
C MET A 59 -2.40 -14.09 0.34
N ASP A 60 -2.99 -14.37 1.51
CA ASP A 60 -2.66 -13.70 2.77
C ASP A 60 -1.17 -13.89 3.09
N ALA A 61 -0.66 -15.13 3.01
CA ALA A 61 0.75 -15.41 3.28
C ALA A 61 1.71 -14.70 2.31
N PHE A 62 1.33 -14.59 1.03
CA PHE A 62 2.09 -13.80 0.07
C PHE A 62 2.10 -12.32 0.44
N MET A 63 0.95 -11.73 0.77
CA MET A 63 0.85 -10.33 1.18
C MET A 63 1.64 -10.04 2.45
N GLU A 64 1.55 -10.90 3.47
CA GLU A 64 2.32 -10.78 4.70
C GLU A 64 3.82 -10.78 4.42
N LYS A 65 4.28 -11.66 3.51
CA LYS A 65 5.71 -11.76 3.16
C LYS A 65 6.26 -10.52 2.47
N ILE A 66 5.50 -9.91 1.56
CA ILE A 66 5.94 -8.70 0.85
C ILE A 66 5.84 -7.45 1.73
N THR A 67 4.89 -7.41 2.67
CA THR A 67 4.70 -6.26 3.56
C THR A 67 5.72 -6.25 4.70
N ASP A 68 6.34 -7.39 5.04
CA ASP A 68 7.41 -7.50 6.03
C ASP A 68 8.59 -6.54 5.77
N SER A 69 8.98 -6.36 4.50
CA SER A 69 10.03 -5.40 4.10
C SER A 69 9.51 -3.95 3.98
N THR A 70 8.20 -3.74 4.04
CA THR A 70 7.52 -2.45 3.83
C THR A 70 7.39 -1.70 5.16
N THR A 71 8.53 -1.48 5.83
CA THR A 71 8.60 -0.74 7.09
C THR A 71 9.23 0.64 6.89
N GLY A 72 8.50 1.71 7.20
CA GLY A 72 9.03 3.08 7.09
C GLY A 72 8.03 4.16 7.53
N SER A 73 8.36 5.40 7.22
CA SER A 73 7.55 6.58 7.53
C SER A 73 7.37 7.45 6.28
N VAL A 74 6.13 7.81 5.99
CA VAL A 74 5.77 8.72 4.90
C VAL A 74 5.21 10.01 5.49
N THR A 75 5.79 11.14 5.12
CA THR A 75 5.31 12.46 5.51
C THR A 75 4.42 13.00 4.41
N LEU A 76 3.13 13.13 4.73
CA LEU A 76 2.12 13.71 3.85
C LEU A 76 1.79 15.14 4.29
N LYS A 77 1.64 16.03 3.31
CA LYS A 77 1.10 17.38 3.47
C LYS A 77 -0.32 17.40 2.93
N LEU A 78 -1.25 17.75 3.81
CA LEU A 78 -2.67 17.83 3.50
C LEU A 78 -3.03 19.30 3.27
N TYR A 79 -3.63 19.62 2.13
CA TYR A 79 -4.04 20.98 1.81
C TYR A 79 -5.36 21.02 1.04
N LYS A 80 -6.43 21.58 1.65
CA LYS A 80 -7.77 21.74 1.05
C LYS A 80 -8.26 20.51 0.26
N GLY A 81 -8.21 19.33 0.88
CA GLY A 81 -8.65 18.08 0.25
C GLY A 81 -7.64 17.43 -0.70
N SER A 82 -6.46 18.03 -0.92
CA SER A 82 -5.35 17.43 -1.65
C SER A 82 -4.33 16.81 -0.69
N VAL A 83 -3.82 15.63 -1.05
CA VAL A 83 -2.77 14.91 -0.32
C VAL A 83 -1.50 14.97 -1.17
N THR A 84 -0.43 15.55 -0.65
CA THR A 84 0.87 15.62 -1.34
C THR A 84 1.96 14.98 -0.49
N VAL A 85 2.74 14.07 -1.08
CA VAL A 85 3.85 13.42 -0.38
C VAL A 85 5.05 14.38 -0.31
N THR A 86 5.48 14.73 0.90
CA THR A 86 6.56 15.71 1.13
C THR A 86 7.89 15.02 1.47
N GLY A 87 7.84 13.80 2.00
CA GLY A 87 9.04 13.05 2.33
C GLY A 87 8.71 11.58 2.57
N ARG A 88 9.69 10.72 2.30
CA ARG A 88 9.58 9.28 2.51
C ARG A 88 10.89 8.79 3.10
N LYS A 89 10.81 7.96 4.13
CA LYS A 89 11.97 7.31 4.75
C LYS A 89 11.63 5.84 4.98
N SER A 90 12.47 4.94 4.52
CA SER A 90 12.37 3.51 4.81
C SER A 90 13.76 2.97 5.10
N THR A 91 13.88 2.16 6.15
CA THR A 91 15.13 1.47 6.49
C THR A 91 15.48 0.39 5.45
N TYR A 92 14.46 -0.09 4.71
CA TYR A 92 14.55 -1.11 3.67
C TYR A 92 14.41 -0.54 2.25
N SER A 93 14.64 0.76 2.08
CA SER A 93 14.53 1.43 0.79
C SER A 93 15.42 0.77 -0.26
N LEU A 94 14.81 0.24 -1.33
CA LEU A 94 15.52 -0.20 -2.54
C LEU A 94 16.17 0.99 -3.26
N TYR A 95 15.69 2.21 -2.97
CA TYR A 95 16.30 3.46 -3.41
C TYR A 95 17.62 3.66 -2.65
N ARG A 96 18.71 3.09 -3.18
CA ARG A 96 20.06 3.51 -2.83
C ARG A 96 20.30 4.89 -3.41
N GLN A 97 20.39 5.90 -2.55
CA GLN A 97 20.99 7.20 -2.89
C GLN A 97 22.45 7.08 -3.39
N ASP A 98 23.03 5.88 -3.33
CA ASP A 98 24.42 5.57 -3.68
C ASP A 98 24.65 5.28 -5.18
N ILE A 99 23.61 5.30 -6.04
CA ILE A 99 23.76 5.04 -7.49
C ILE A 99 23.87 6.34 -8.31
N LEU A 100 23.75 7.52 -7.68
CA LEU A 100 24.07 8.81 -8.30
C LEU A 100 25.38 9.36 -7.71
N GLY A 101 26.42 8.55 -7.82
CA GLY A 101 27.81 8.98 -7.66
C GLY A 101 28.43 9.21 -9.03
N VAL A 102 28.83 10.46 -9.26
CA VAL A 102 29.61 11.04 -10.38
C VAL A 102 28.80 11.50 -11.59
#